data_AF-A0A6A6P0A6-F1
#
_entry.id   AF-A0A6A6P0A6-F1
#
_cell.length_a   1.000
_cell.length_b   1.000
_cell.length_c   1.000
_cell.angle_alpha   90.00
_cell.angle_beta   90.00
_cell.angle_gamma   90.00
#
_symmetry.space_group_name_H-M   'P 1'
#
loop_
_entity.id
_entity.type
_entity.pdbx_description
1 polymer ?
#
loop_
_entity_poly.entity_id
_entity_poly.type
_entity_poly.pdbx_seq_one_letter_code
_entity_poly.pdbx_strand_id
1 'polypeptide(L)'
;LRLPLELRREIYSYILPRTLPTRTASFRGHAWARGHTSLLGVNRQLSGEGLDLLYGANYFVLDVAYDGIRFRYRWVLPRQRLAPNRAYAFPAHFSPANVARMRNFIINVTLVDDYIGMTKYNCGGRGLIAGLRAQVQRL
;
A
#
# COMPACT_ATOMS: atom_id res chain seq x y z
N LEU A 1 25.11 1.11 -18.49
CA LEU A 1 24.40 2.28 -19.07
C LEU A 1 25.13 3.54 -18.66
N ARG A 2 25.61 4.37 -19.61
CA ARG A 2 26.40 5.58 -19.34
C ARG A 2 25.55 6.81 -18.96
N LEU A 3 24.26 6.63 -18.71
CA LEU A 3 23.37 7.75 -18.35
C LEU A 3 23.54 8.11 -16.86
N PRO A 4 23.71 9.40 -16.52
CA PRO A 4 23.72 9.86 -15.13
C PRO A 4 22.52 9.33 -14.31
N LEU A 5 22.73 9.10 -13.02
CA LEU A 5 21.71 8.53 -12.12
C LEU A 5 20.41 9.35 -12.10
N GLU A 6 20.53 10.68 -12.13
CA GLU A 6 19.39 11.59 -12.07
C GLU A 6 18.46 11.41 -13.28
N LEU A 7 19.02 11.38 -14.49
CA LEU A 7 18.25 11.16 -15.71
C LEU A 7 17.60 9.77 -15.73
N ARG A 8 18.27 8.76 -15.17
CA ARG A 8 17.68 7.42 -15.06
C ARG A 8 16.50 7.41 -14.10
N ARG A 9 16.63 8.06 -12.94
CA ARG A 9 15.53 8.22 -11.97
C ARG A 9 14.36 8.99 -12.56
N GLU A 10 14.65 10.04 -13.32
CA GLU A 10 13.63 10.81 -14.03
C GLU A 10 12.86 9.93 -15.02
N ILE A 11 13.57 9.15 -15.85
CA ILE A 11 12.95 8.18 -16.76
C ILE A 11 12.10 7.15 -16.00
N TYR A 12 12.62 6.60 -14.90
CA TYR A 12 11.87 5.65 -14.08
C TYR A 12 10.57 6.26 -13.53
N SER A 13 10.56 7.56 -13.20
CA SER A 13 9.37 8.24 -12.66
C SER A 13 8.18 8.32 -13.64
N TYR A 14 8.46 8.22 -14.95
CA TYR A 14 7.44 8.18 -15.99
C TYR A 14 6.96 6.75 -16.30
N ILE A 15 7.84 5.76 -16.12
CA ILE A 15 7.56 4.37 -16.51
C ILE A 15 6.97 3.58 -15.35
N LEU A 16 7.57 3.67 -14.16
CA LEU A 16 7.22 2.83 -13.03
C LEU A 16 5.84 3.22 -12.45
N PRO A 17 5.15 2.26 -11.82
CA PRO A 17 3.96 2.56 -11.05
C PRO A 17 4.26 3.63 -9.99
N ARG A 18 3.38 4.62 -9.89
CA ARG A 18 3.54 5.71 -8.92
C ARG A 18 2.24 6.07 -8.23
N THR A 19 2.31 6.48 -6.97
CA THR A 19 1.15 6.95 -6.23
C THR A 19 0.87 8.40 -6.54
N LEU A 20 -0.40 8.71 -6.79
CA LEU A 20 -0.89 10.05 -7.07
C LEU A 20 -1.95 10.44 -6.04
N PRO A 21 -1.92 11.69 -5.54
CA PRO A 21 -3.04 12.22 -4.79
C PRO A 21 -4.24 12.30 -5.74
N THR A 22 -5.28 11.54 -5.43
CA THR A 22 -6.49 11.42 -6.23
C THR A 22 -7.64 12.10 -5.51
N ARG A 23 -8.23 13.08 -6.18
CA ARG A 23 -9.50 13.74 -5.81
C ARG A 23 -10.51 13.49 -6.92
N THR A 24 -11.00 12.26 -6.99
CA THR A 24 -12.12 11.92 -7.88
C THR A 24 -13.42 12.00 -7.11
N ALA A 25 -14.55 12.11 -7.80
CA ALA A 25 -15.86 12.06 -7.17
C ALA A 25 -16.07 10.77 -6.35
N SER A 26 -15.50 9.65 -6.81
CA SER A 26 -15.61 8.34 -6.16
C SER A 26 -14.59 8.11 -5.03
N PHE A 27 -13.47 8.85 -5.01
CA PHE A 27 -12.40 8.60 -4.04
C PHE A 27 -11.55 9.83 -3.79
N ARG A 28 -11.33 10.11 -2.50
CA ARG A 28 -10.33 11.04 -1.99
C ARG A 28 -9.26 10.26 -1.26
N GLY A 29 -8.00 10.39 -1.70
CA GLY A 29 -6.86 9.75 -1.06
C GLY A 29 -5.74 9.47 -2.05
N HIS A 30 -4.96 8.42 -1.82
CA HIS A 30 -3.86 8.02 -2.70
C HIS A 30 -4.27 6.84 -3.56
N ALA A 31 -4.00 6.93 -4.87
CA ALA A 31 -4.22 5.83 -5.80
C ALA A 31 -3.00 5.68 -6.71
N TRP A 32 -2.79 4.47 -7.21
CA TRP A 32 -1.67 4.13 -8.07
C TRP A 32 -1.97 4.47 -9.53
N ALA A 33 -1.07 5.17 -10.20
CA ALA A 33 -0.95 5.08 -11.64
C ALA A 33 -0.28 3.75 -11.99
N ARG A 34 -0.89 2.98 -12.90
CA ARG A 34 -0.49 1.59 -13.16
C ARG A 34 0.97 1.44 -13.58
N GLY A 35 1.49 2.34 -14.42
CA GLY A 35 2.85 2.24 -14.97
C GLY A 35 3.16 0.85 -15.57
N HIS A 36 4.45 0.54 -15.67
CA HIS A 36 4.96 -0.76 -16.11
C HIS A 36 6.12 -1.23 -15.22
N THR A 37 6.12 -2.52 -14.88
CA THR A 37 7.17 -3.15 -14.04
C THR A 37 8.14 -4.01 -14.84
N SER A 38 7.98 -4.12 -16.17
CA SER A 38 8.85 -4.91 -17.05
C SER A 38 10.32 -4.48 -16.95
N LEU A 39 10.57 -3.19 -16.72
CA LEU A 39 11.91 -2.62 -16.56
C LEU A 39 12.71 -3.28 -15.42
N LEU A 40 12.02 -3.74 -14.37
CA LEU A 40 12.65 -4.34 -13.19
C LEU A 40 13.25 -5.73 -13.48
N GLY A 41 12.86 -6.37 -14.59
CA GLY A 41 13.37 -7.67 -15.01
C GLY A 41 14.56 -7.62 -15.97
N VAL A 42 14.95 -6.43 -16.46
CA VAL A 42 15.93 -6.31 -17.55
C VAL A 42 17.37 -6.42 -17.05
N ASN A 43 17.71 -5.75 -15.95
CA ASN A 43 19.07 -5.71 -15.40
C ASN A 43 19.05 -5.46 -13.89
N ARG A 44 19.98 -6.08 -13.14
CA ARG A 44 20.14 -5.92 -11.68
C ARG A 44 20.29 -4.46 -11.23
N GLN A 45 21.05 -3.64 -11.96
CA GLN A 45 21.22 -2.21 -11.64
C GLN A 45 19.88 -1.46 -11.76
N LEU A 46 19.20 -1.61 -12.89
CA LEU A 46 17.89 -0.98 -13.14
C LEU A 46 16.83 -1.48 -12.15
N SER A 47 16.88 -2.77 -11.84
CA SER A 47 15.99 -3.42 -10.88
C SER A 47 16.21 -2.83 -9.48
N GLY A 48 17.45 -2.73 -9.01
CA GLY A 48 17.77 -2.14 -7.71
C GLY A 48 17.25 -0.71 -7.59
N GLU A 49 17.65 0.16 -8.51
CA GLU A 49 17.26 1.57 -8.49
C GLU A 49 15.74 1.77 -8.68
N GLY A 50 15.13 0.97 -9.54
CA GLY A 50 13.70 1.02 -9.82
C GLY A 50 12.86 0.54 -8.63
N LEU A 51 13.30 -0.52 -7.94
CA LEU A 51 12.65 -0.99 -6.72
C LEU A 51 12.80 0.04 -5.58
N ASP A 52 13.96 0.70 -5.47
CA ASP A 52 14.18 1.75 -4.47
C ASP A 52 13.24 2.94 -4.70
N LEU A 53 12.99 3.34 -5.95
CA LEU A 53 11.97 4.34 -6.26
C LEU A 53 10.55 3.82 -6.01
N LEU A 54 10.24 2.60 -6.48
CA LEU A 54 8.90 2.02 -6.39
C LEU A 54 8.42 1.85 -4.94
N TYR A 55 9.28 1.37 -4.05
CA TYR A 55 8.93 1.15 -2.65
C TYR A 55 9.28 2.36 -1.76
N GLY A 56 10.32 3.12 -2.10
CA GLY A 56 10.78 4.24 -1.28
C GLY A 56 10.03 5.55 -1.50
N ALA A 57 9.54 5.82 -2.70
CA ALA A 57 8.84 7.09 -3.01
C ALA A 57 7.31 6.98 -2.89
N ASN A 58 6.74 5.80 -3.09
CA ASN A 58 5.29 5.62 -3.13
C ASN A 58 4.65 5.41 -1.76
N TYR A 59 3.37 5.75 -1.66
CA TYR A 59 2.56 5.55 -0.45
C TYR A 59 1.81 4.21 -0.45
N PHE A 60 2.01 3.42 0.61
CA PHE A 60 1.33 2.15 0.81
C PHE A 60 0.17 2.31 1.78
N VAL A 61 -1.06 2.12 1.30
CA VAL A 61 -2.26 2.21 2.13
C VAL A 61 -2.50 0.85 2.79
N LEU A 62 -2.39 0.80 4.11
CA LEU A 62 -2.65 -0.38 4.90
C LEU A 62 -3.95 -0.20 5.67
N ASP A 63 -4.82 -1.20 5.61
CA ASP A 63 -5.99 -1.30 6.45
C ASP A 63 -5.71 -2.30 7.56
N VAL A 64 -5.77 -1.81 8.79
CA VAL A 64 -5.63 -2.62 9.99
C VAL A 64 -7.03 -2.82 10.56
N ALA A 65 -7.48 -4.06 10.54
CA ALA A 65 -8.72 -4.49 11.16
C ALA A 65 -8.41 -5.58 12.19
N TYR A 66 -9.43 -5.98 12.97
CA TYR A 66 -9.27 -7.05 13.97
C TYR A 66 -8.79 -8.37 13.35
N ASP A 67 -9.28 -8.69 12.16
CA ASP A 67 -9.00 -9.93 11.45
C ASP A 67 -7.67 -9.95 10.69
N GLY A 68 -6.97 -8.80 10.60
CA GLY A 68 -5.62 -8.73 10.04
C GLY A 68 -5.31 -7.42 9.34
N ILE A 69 -4.14 -7.40 8.70
CA ILE A 69 -3.61 -6.24 7.99
C ILE A 69 -3.69 -6.50 6.49
N ARG A 70 -4.27 -5.56 5.75
CA ARG A 70 -4.45 -5.64 4.31
C ARG A 70 -3.82 -4.45 3.61
N PHE A 71 -2.99 -4.70 2.61
CA PHE A 71 -2.56 -3.67 1.68
C PHE A 71 -3.67 -3.39 0.67
N ARG A 72 -4.16 -2.15 0.66
CA ARG A 72 -5.19 -1.69 -0.26
C ARG A 72 -4.56 -1.13 -1.53
N TYR A 73 -4.56 -1.94 -2.58
CA TYR A 73 -4.10 -1.57 -3.90
C TYR A 73 -5.26 -1.02 -4.74
N ARG A 74 -5.34 0.30 -4.82
CA ARG A 74 -6.27 1.02 -5.71
C ARG A 74 -5.49 1.71 -6.82
N TRP A 75 -5.94 1.58 -8.06
CA TRP A 75 -5.30 2.23 -9.21
C TRP A 75 -6.29 3.02 -10.05
N VAL A 76 -5.81 4.07 -10.71
CA VAL A 76 -6.66 4.94 -11.55
C VAL A 76 -6.65 4.44 -12.99
N LEU A 77 -7.83 4.41 -13.62
CA LEU A 77 -7.99 4.25 -15.06
C LEU A 77 -8.13 5.63 -15.71
N PRO A 78 -7.10 6.17 -16.39
CA PRO A 78 -7.07 7.57 -16.81
C PRO A 78 -8.25 8.01 -17.69
N ARG A 79 -8.76 7.11 -18.55
CA ARG A 79 -9.85 7.42 -19.49
C ARG A 79 -11.24 7.30 -18.89
N GLN A 80 -11.44 6.45 -17.89
CA GLN A 80 -12.77 6.07 -17.39
C GLN A 80 -13.11 6.72 -16.05
N ARG A 81 -12.17 7.43 -15.40
CA ARG A 81 -12.32 8.04 -14.06
C ARG A 81 -12.78 7.06 -12.97
N LEU A 82 -12.60 5.76 -13.20
CA LEU A 82 -12.84 4.71 -12.24
C LEU A 82 -11.55 4.39 -11.50
N ALA A 83 -11.68 4.00 -10.23
CA ALA A 83 -10.57 3.59 -9.40
C ALA A 83 -10.83 2.18 -8.82
N PRO A 84 -10.61 1.11 -9.61
CA PRO A 84 -10.69 -0.26 -9.11
C PRO A 84 -9.82 -0.45 -7.87
N ASN A 85 -10.28 -1.32 -6.97
CA ASN A 85 -9.61 -1.61 -5.71
C ASN A 85 -9.42 -3.12 -5.55
N ARG A 86 -8.27 -3.52 -5.01
CA ARG A 86 -7.97 -4.87 -4.58
C ARG A 86 -7.23 -4.85 -3.25
N ALA A 87 -7.58 -5.74 -2.34
CA ALA A 87 -6.89 -5.90 -1.07
C ALA A 87 -6.01 -7.16 -1.10
N TYR A 88 -4.79 -7.05 -0.58
CA TYR A 88 -3.85 -8.16 -0.41
C TYR A 88 -3.47 -8.31 1.06
N ALA A 89 -3.23 -9.53 1.52
CA ALA A 89 -2.74 -9.77 2.87
C ALA A 89 -1.33 -9.21 3.05
N PHE A 90 -1.09 -8.45 4.11
CA PHE A 90 0.20 -7.84 4.42
C PHE A 90 0.75 -8.44 5.73
N PRO A 91 2.06 -8.75 5.83
CA PRO A 91 3.11 -8.55 4.81
C PRO A 91 3.25 -9.71 3.80
N ALA A 92 2.49 -10.80 3.95
CA ALA A 92 2.72 -12.06 3.22
C ALA A 92 2.73 -11.96 1.68
N HIS A 93 2.05 -10.96 1.10
CA HIS A 93 2.08 -10.75 -0.36
C HIS A 93 3.44 -10.24 -0.88
N PHE A 94 4.26 -9.63 -0.04
CA PHE A 94 5.52 -9.00 -0.43
C PHE A 94 6.72 -9.80 0.09
N SER A 95 7.82 -9.78 -0.66
CA SER A 95 9.09 -10.32 -0.15
C SER A 95 9.60 -9.47 1.02
N PRO A 96 10.22 -10.06 2.05
CA PRO A 96 10.73 -9.31 3.20
C PRO A 96 11.71 -8.19 2.80
N ALA A 97 12.54 -8.44 1.78
CA ALA A 97 13.47 -7.45 1.25
C ALA A 97 12.76 -6.22 0.65
N ASN A 98 11.61 -6.40 0.00
CA ASN A 98 10.83 -5.30 -0.56
C ASN A 98 10.04 -4.56 0.52
N VAL A 99 9.54 -5.27 1.53
CA VAL A 99 8.90 -4.65 2.70
C VAL A 99 9.88 -3.70 3.41
N ALA A 100 11.14 -4.12 3.59
CA ALA A 100 12.17 -3.28 4.18
C ALA A 100 12.49 -1.99 3.38
N ARG A 101 12.12 -1.94 2.09
CA ARG A 101 12.29 -0.75 1.23
C ARG A 101 11.10 0.21 1.30
N MET A 102 9.97 -0.23 1.82
CA MET A 102 8.77 0.61 1.95
C MET A 102 9.01 1.67 3.02
N ARG A 103 8.82 2.94 2.67
CA ARG A 103 9.07 4.06 3.60
C ARG A 103 7.81 4.81 3.98
N ASN A 104 6.85 4.91 3.07
CA ASN A 104 5.68 5.76 3.26
C ASN A 104 4.42 4.90 3.40
N PHE A 105 3.81 4.94 4.58
CA PHE A 105 2.59 4.20 4.87
C PHE A 105 1.45 5.14 5.24
N ILE A 106 0.24 4.77 4.83
CA ILE A 106 -1.01 5.39 5.28
C ILE A 106 -1.83 4.29 5.93
N ILE A 107 -1.97 4.36 7.24
CA ILE A 107 -2.60 3.31 8.04
C ILE A 107 -4.03 3.75 8.35
N ASN A 108 -5.00 3.01 7.81
CA ASN A 108 -6.40 3.14 8.17
C ASN A 108 -6.70 2.08 9.23
N VAL A 109 -7.03 2.53 10.44
CA VAL A 109 -7.44 1.62 11.51
C VAL A 109 -8.95 1.55 11.53
N THR A 110 -9.49 0.36 11.27
CA THR A 110 -10.93 0.10 11.41
C THR A 110 -11.18 -0.49 12.78
N LEU A 111 -11.71 0.32 13.69
CA LEU A 111 -12.29 -0.17 14.92
C LEU A 111 -13.69 -0.68 14.59
N VAL A 112 -13.85 -2.01 14.59
CA VAL A 112 -15.19 -2.61 14.55
C VAL A 112 -15.71 -2.55 15.97
N ASP A 113 -16.53 -1.55 16.29
CA ASP A 113 -17.40 -1.64 17.45
C ASP A 113 -18.46 -2.71 17.16
N ASP A 114 -18.75 -3.57 18.15
CA ASP A 114 -19.67 -4.72 18.14
C ASP A 114 -21.15 -4.37 17.80
N TYR A 115 -21.44 -3.18 17.27
CA TYR A 115 -22.79 -2.64 17.13
C TYR A 115 -23.41 -2.85 15.74
N ILE A 116 -23.51 -4.11 15.31
CA ILE A 116 -24.57 -4.53 14.38
C ILE A 116 -25.12 -5.89 14.83
N GLY A 117 -25.89 -5.90 15.93
CA GLY A 117 -26.96 -6.89 16.10
C GLY A 117 -26.84 -7.97 17.19
N MET A 118 -25.91 -7.92 18.15
CA MET A 118 -25.95 -8.83 19.31
C MET A 118 -25.42 -8.19 20.60
N THR A 119 -26.24 -8.19 21.65
CA THR A 119 -25.84 -7.87 23.02
C THR A 119 -24.95 -8.98 23.57
N LYS A 120 -23.65 -8.73 23.72
CA LYS A 120 -22.77 -9.58 24.55
C LYS A 120 -22.42 -8.83 25.83
N TYR A 121 -22.89 -9.34 26.96
CA TYR A 121 -22.41 -8.93 28.28
C TYR A 121 -20.98 -9.45 28.46
N ASN A 122 -19.98 -8.69 28.04
CA ASN A 122 -18.58 -8.94 28.37
C ASN A 122 -18.24 -8.25 29.70
N CYS A 123 -18.62 -8.86 30.81
CA CYS A 123 -18.13 -8.46 32.13
C CYS A 123 -16.72 -9.06 32.34
N GLY A 124 -15.66 -8.40 31.84
CA GLY A 124 -14.30 -8.59 32.39
C GLY A 124 -13.11 -8.87 31.44
N GLY A 125 -13.27 -8.89 30.11
CA GLY A 125 -12.14 -9.13 29.17
C GLY A 125 -11.49 -7.85 28.62
N ARG A 126 -10.17 -7.85 28.34
CA ARG A 126 -9.40 -6.70 27.76
C ARG A 126 -9.83 -6.23 26.34
N GLY A 127 -10.93 -6.76 25.79
CA GLY A 127 -11.65 -6.20 24.65
C GLY A 127 -10.97 -6.28 23.26
N LEU A 128 -11.75 -5.89 22.25
CA LEU A 128 -11.41 -5.77 20.82
C LEU A 128 -10.21 -4.83 20.56
N ILE A 129 -10.03 -3.87 21.46
CA ILE A 129 -8.92 -2.91 21.50
C ILE A 129 -7.57 -3.63 21.71
N ALA A 130 -7.52 -4.71 22.50
CA ALA A 130 -6.28 -5.47 22.69
C ALA A 130 -5.84 -6.21 21.42
N GLY A 131 -6.79 -6.78 20.67
CA GLY A 131 -6.52 -7.44 19.39
C GLY A 131 -6.00 -6.45 18.34
N LEU A 132 -6.62 -5.27 18.25
CA LEU A 132 -6.17 -4.22 17.34
C LEU A 132 -4.79 -3.69 17.72
N ARG A 133 -4.52 -3.48 19.02
CA ARG A 133 -3.20 -3.10 19.51
C ARG A 133 -2.13 -4.13 19.17
N ALA A 134 -2.45 -5.43 19.27
CA ALA A 134 -1.54 -6.51 18.90
C ALA A 134 -1.24 -6.51 17.39
N GLN A 135 -2.21 -6.19 16.53
CA GLN A 135 -1.97 -6.07 15.08
C GLN A 135 -1.13 -4.84 14.76
N VAL A 136 -1.39 -3.70 15.40
CA VAL A 136 -0.56 -2.49 15.24
C VAL A 136 0.88 -2.73 15.69
N GLN A 137 1.12 -3.56 16.72
CA GLN A 137 2.47 -3.95 17.16
C GLN A 137 3.22 -4.87 16.19
N ARG A 138 2.54 -5.51 15.23
CA ARG A 138 3.14 -6.42 14.24
C ARG A 138 3.58 -5.72 12.96
N LEU A 139 3.15 -4.47 12.77
CA LEU A 139 3.61 -3.58 11.69
C LEU A 139 5.04 -3.12 11.95
#